data_AF-A0A2X2DRH2-F1
#
_entry.id   AF-A0A2X2DRH2-F1
#
_cell.length_a   1.000
_cell.length_b   1.000
_cell.length_c   1.000
_cell.angle_alpha   90.00
_cell.angle_beta   90.00
_cell.angle_gamma   90.00
#
_symmetry.space_group_name_H-M   'P 1'
#
loop_
_entity.id
_entity.type
_entity.pdbx_description
1 polymer ?
#
loop_
_entity_poly.entity_id
_entity_poly.type
_entity_poly.pdbx_seq_one_letter_code
_entity_poly.pdbx_strand_id
1 'polypeptide(L)'
;MRPILLISTMLLASISMTCMAEIATKATELSVAQEPTNIHQNGFVYCVDGSVNTFNPQLSSSGLIIDPLAAQLYDRLLDVDPYTYRLIPEIAARWESLDNGATYRFYLRKNVSFQTTPWFTPTRKLTADDVIFSFERMFSANNPYNQVNGGKYPYFDSLSLADNIKSIKKLGKYTVEFNLKIS
;
A
#
# COMPACT_ATOMS: atom_id res chain seq x y z
N MET A 1 -9.93 1.56 99.07
CA MET A 1 -8.81 2.32 99.69
C MET A 1 -8.14 3.16 98.60
N ARG A 2 -7.86 4.45 98.82
CA ARG A 2 -7.02 5.33 97.95
C ARG A 2 -5.52 5.11 98.26
N PRO A 3 -4.49 5.74 97.61
CA PRO A 3 -4.44 6.70 96.45
C PRO A 3 -3.44 6.30 95.29
N ILE A 4 -3.48 6.88 94.06
CA ILE A 4 -2.59 7.92 93.40
C ILE A 4 -1.07 7.55 93.34
N LEU A 5 -0.27 7.57 92.24
CA LEU A 5 0.14 8.64 91.26
C LEU A 5 0.78 8.03 89.95
N LEU A 6 0.32 8.30 88.71
CA LEU A 6 0.82 9.18 87.60
C LEU A 6 2.25 9.02 86.95
N ILE A 7 2.28 9.00 85.59
CA ILE A 7 3.32 9.43 84.59
C ILE A 7 4.64 8.59 84.52
N SER A 8 5.11 8.02 83.39
CA SER A 8 5.71 8.75 82.25
C SER A 8 6.12 7.90 81.02
N THR A 9 6.32 8.59 79.89
CA THR A 9 7.15 8.28 78.70
C THR A 9 6.85 7.05 77.82
N MET A 10 6.49 7.37 76.57
CA MET A 10 6.25 6.46 75.44
C MET A 10 7.54 6.07 74.68
N LEU A 11 7.37 5.05 73.84
CA LEU A 11 8.14 4.70 72.64
C LEU A 11 9.49 3.98 72.80
N LEU A 12 9.45 2.68 72.46
CA LEU A 12 10.55 1.75 72.36
C LEU A 12 11.40 1.97 71.10
N ALA A 13 12.67 1.54 71.22
CA ALA A 13 13.56 0.92 70.22
C ALA A 13 13.56 1.46 68.76
N SER A 14 14.64 2.01 68.20
CA SER A 14 16.07 1.65 68.18
C SER A 14 16.45 0.45 67.28
N ILE A 15 17.62 0.56 66.63
CA ILE A 15 18.33 -0.46 65.80
C ILE A 15 17.76 -0.59 64.35
N SER A 16 18.51 -0.55 63.24
CA SER A 16 19.98 -0.66 63.02
C SER A 16 20.51 0.07 61.75
N MET A 17 21.85 0.15 61.69
CA MET A 17 22.74 0.11 60.51
C MET A 17 22.80 1.30 59.53
N THR A 18 23.89 2.07 59.64
CA THR A 18 24.44 2.98 58.62
C THR A 18 25.52 2.30 57.77
N CYS A 19 25.41 2.38 56.43
CA CYS A 19 26.50 2.50 55.44
C CYS A 19 25.84 2.82 54.08
N MET A 20 26.05 3.98 53.47
CA MET A 20 27.25 4.42 52.71
C MET A 20 27.52 3.61 51.44
N ALA A 21 27.47 4.35 50.32
CA ALA A 21 28.02 4.06 49.00
C ALA A 21 27.49 2.85 48.20
N GLU A 22 26.58 3.12 47.25
CA GLU A 22 26.66 2.52 45.91
C GLU A 22 25.96 3.40 44.84
N ILE A 23 26.63 4.51 44.48
CA ILE A 23 26.39 5.15 43.18
C ILE A 23 27.24 4.36 42.16
N ALA A 24 26.71 3.24 41.67
CA ALA A 24 27.33 2.47 40.60
C ALA A 24 26.29 1.67 39.80
N THR A 25 25.96 2.18 38.62
CA THR A 25 25.77 1.40 37.39
C THR A 25 24.78 0.21 37.44
N LYS A 26 23.52 0.47 37.08
CA LYS A 26 22.72 -0.52 36.33
C LYS A 26 21.75 0.07 35.32
N ALA A 27 22.26 1.00 34.51
CA ALA A 27 21.75 1.16 33.15
C ALA A 27 22.03 -0.15 32.41
N THR A 28 21.05 -1.05 32.39
CA THR A 28 21.19 -2.35 31.74
C THR A 28 21.07 -2.12 30.24
N GLU A 29 22.07 -2.57 29.50
CA GLU A 29 22.35 -2.13 28.14
C GLU A 29 21.24 -2.53 27.15
N LEU A 30 20.85 -1.58 26.31
CA LEU A 30 20.17 -1.86 25.04
C LEU A 30 21.18 -2.50 24.07
N SER A 31 21.40 -3.81 24.19
CA SER A 31 22.05 -4.60 23.15
C SER A 31 21.66 -6.08 23.23
N VAL A 32 20.52 -6.41 22.64
CA VAL A 32 20.40 -7.72 21.99
C VAL A 32 20.73 -7.47 20.53
N ALA A 33 21.99 -7.73 20.16
CA ALA A 33 22.37 -7.90 18.76
C ALA A 33 21.70 -9.17 18.26
N GLN A 34 20.45 -9.04 17.82
CA GLN A 34 19.68 -10.15 17.30
C GLN A 34 20.25 -10.52 15.93
N GLU A 35 20.87 -11.69 15.85
CA GLU A 35 21.26 -12.32 14.59
C GLU A 35 20.13 -12.16 13.58
N PRO A 36 20.40 -11.67 12.36
CA PRO A 36 19.35 -11.33 11.41
C PRO A 36 18.55 -12.58 11.06
N THR A 37 17.37 -12.72 11.67
CA THR A 37 16.44 -13.79 11.35
C THR A 37 16.16 -13.77 9.85
N ASN A 38 16.18 -14.94 9.22
CA ASN A 38 15.99 -15.07 7.80
C ASN A 38 14.68 -14.37 7.37
N ILE A 39 14.82 -13.23 6.70
CA ILE A 39 13.71 -12.32 6.34
C ILE A 39 12.73 -12.95 5.36
N HIS A 40 13.04 -14.11 4.78
CA HIS A 40 12.12 -14.90 3.97
C HIS A 40 11.13 -15.74 4.79
N GLN A 41 11.27 -15.81 6.11
CA GLN A 41 10.39 -16.57 7.01
C GLN A 41 9.62 -15.69 8.00
N ASN A 42 10.21 -14.57 8.44
CA ASN A 42 9.56 -13.61 9.33
C ASN A 42 9.22 -12.34 8.53
N GLY A 43 7.93 -12.03 8.43
CA GLY A 43 7.45 -10.81 7.75
C GLY A 43 7.91 -9.52 8.43
N PHE A 44 7.81 -8.40 7.72
CA PHE A 44 8.21 -7.08 8.21
C PHE A 44 7.00 -6.28 8.73
N VAL A 45 7.26 -5.33 9.63
CA VAL A 45 6.29 -4.32 10.07
C VAL A 45 6.67 -3.00 9.41
N TYR A 46 5.71 -2.39 8.71
CA TYR A 46 5.88 -1.08 8.07
C TYR A 46 4.91 -0.08 8.70
N CYS A 47 5.45 0.94 9.37
CA CYS A 47 4.66 1.98 10.03
C CYS A 47 4.26 3.05 9.02
N VAL A 48 2.95 3.28 8.85
CA VAL A 48 2.38 4.35 8.02
C VAL A 48 1.67 5.38 8.89
N ASP A 49 1.79 6.66 8.53
CA ASP A 49 1.09 7.77 9.18
C ASP A 49 -0.28 8.02 8.53
N GLY A 50 -1.20 7.07 8.71
CA GLY A 50 -2.55 7.15 8.16
C GLY A 50 -3.34 5.85 8.24
N SER A 51 -4.60 5.89 7.78
CA SER A 51 -5.49 4.73 7.73
C SER A 51 -5.77 4.28 6.30
N VAL A 52 -5.86 2.96 6.11
CA VAL A 52 -6.28 2.36 4.82
C VAL A 52 -7.80 2.39 4.73
N ASN A 53 -8.32 3.22 3.82
CA ASN A 53 -9.76 3.35 3.56
C ASN A 53 -10.22 2.65 2.27
N THR A 54 -9.29 2.23 1.41
CA THR A 54 -9.55 1.47 0.17
C THR A 54 -8.32 0.62 -0.19
N PHE A 55 -8.56 -0.54 -0.78
CA PHE A 55 -7.53 -1.33 -1.48
C PHE A 55 -7.51 -1.06 -2.99
N ASN A 56 -8.52 -0.39 -3.55
CA ASN A 56 -8.47 0.05 -4.95
C ASN A 56 -7.73 1.40 -5.05
N PRO A 57 -6.53 1.46 -5.66
CA PRO A 57 -5.78 2.71 -5.80
C PRO A 57 -6.51 3.76 -6.67
N GLN A 58 -7.38 3.35 -7.60
CA GLN A 58 -8.12 4.28 -8.47
C GLN A 58 -9.06 5.22 -7.69
N LEU A 59 -9.43 4.87 -6.45
CA LEU A 59 -10.32 5.63 -5.59
C LEU A 59 -9.57 6.53 -4.58
N SER A 60 -8.24 6.53 -4.61
CA SER A 60 -7.39 7.26 -3.66
C SER A 60 -6.53 8.30 -4.36
N SER A 61 -6.23 9.38 -3.65
CA SER A 61 -5.17 10.34 -3.97
C SER A 61 -4.05 10.36 -2.91
N SER A 62 -4.11 9.46 -1.91
CA SER A 62 -3.11 9.37 -0.85
C SER A 62 -1.94 8.50 -1.26
N GLY A 63 -0.72 9.06 -1.23
CA GLY A 63 0.53 8.32 -1.47
C GLY A 63 0.70 7.10 -0.57
N LEU A 64 0.16 7.12 0.65
CA LEU A 64 0.17 5.96 1.56
C LEU A 64 -0.65 4.75 1.07
N ILE A 65 -1.56 4.95 0.12
CA ILE A 65 -2.35 3.89 -0.52
C ILE A 65 -1.75 3.51 -1.88
N ILE A 66 -1.19 4.49 -2.59
CA ILE A 66 -0.63 4.29 -3.93
C ILE A 66 0.75 3.64 -3.85
N ASP A 67 1.68 4.15 -3.04
CA ASP A 67 3.09 3.77 -3.12
C ASP A 67 3.42 2.47 -2.34
N PRO A 68 3.01 2.27 -1.06
CA PRO A 68 3.40 1.10 -0.26
C PRO A 68 2.33 0.00 -0.17
N LEU A 69 1.17 0.17 -0.83
CA LEU A 69 0.09 -0.82 -0.83
C LEU A 69 -0.28 -1.25 -2.26
N ALA A 70 -0.45 -0.31 -3.20
CA ALA A 70 -0.80 -0.69 -4.56
C ALA A 70 0.34 -1.44 -5.26
N ALA A 71 1.60 -1.00 -5.10
CA ALA A 71 2.78 -1.65 -5.68
C ALA A 71 3.04 -3.08 -5.14
N GLN A 72 2.38 -3.49 -4.06
CA GLN A 72 2.49 -4.82 -3.46
C GLN A 72 1.36 -5.76 -3.91
N LEU A 73 0.27 -5.21 -4.47
CA LEU A 73 -0.94 -5.95 -4.81
C LEU A 73 -1.29 -5.90 -6.31
N TYR A 74 -0.80 -4.90 -7.03
CA TYR A 74 -1.19 -4.61 -8.42
C TYR A 74 0.02 -4.24 -9.28
N ASP A 75 -0.05 -4.69 -10.53
CA ASP A 75 0.77 -4.25 -11.63
C ASP A 75 0.00 -3.20 -12.47
N ARG A 76 0.72 -2.30 -13.16
CA ARG A 76 0.21 -1.26 -14.08
C ARG A 76 0.13 -1.81 -15.51
N LEU A 77 0.40 -0.97 -16.52
CA LEU A 77 0.74 -1.41 -17.89
C LEU A 77 2.24 -1.20 -18.15
N LEU A 78 2.74 -0.05 -17.71
CA LEU A 78 4.13 0.39 -17.78
C LEU A 78 4.54 0.89 -16.40
N ASP A 79 5.84 0.79 -16.11
CA ASP A 79 6.47 1.44 -14.96
C ASP A 79 7.40 2.56 -15.44
N VAL A 80 7.96 3.34 -14.51
CA VAL A 80 8.97 4.36 -14.73
C VAL A 80 10.27 3.91 -14.09
N ASP A 81 11.34 3.80 -14.86
CA ASP A 81 12.67 3.50 -14.35
C ASP A 81 13.14 4.63 -13.40
N PRO A 82 13.48 4.33 -12.13
CA PRO A 82 13.70 5.35 -11.10
C PRO A 82 15.00 6.15 -11.26
N TYR A 83 15.89 5.75 -12.18
CA TYR A 83 17.18 6.40 -12.42
C TYR A 83 17.19 7.23 -13.71
N THR A 84 16.44 6.81 -14.73
CA THR A 84 16.38 7.43 -16.05
C THR A 84 15.06 8.13 -16.34
N TYR A 85 14.04 7.93 -15.50
CA TYR A 85 12.67 8.42 -15.65
C TYR A 85 12.00 8.03 -16.98
N ARG A 86 12.47 6.95 -17.60
CA ARG A 86 11.91 6.40 -18.85
C ARG A 86 10.85 5.35 -18.54
N LEU A 87 9.83 5.29 -19.39
CA LEU A 87 8.84 4.21 -19.34
C LEU A 87 9.52 2.86 -19.61
N ILE A 88 9.18 1.84 -18.82
CA ILE A 88 9.67 0.46 -18.96
C ILE A 88 8.52 -0.56 -19.01
N PRO A 89 8.72 -1.74 -19.62
CA PRO A 89 7.66 -2.73 -19.81
C PRO A 89 7.28 -3.47 -18.52
N GLU A 90 6.02 -3.39 -18.14
CA GLU A 90 5.46 -4.12 -16.99
C GLU A 90 4.35 -5.07 -17.50
N ILE A 91 3.04 -4.97 -17.18
CA ILE A 91 2.04 -5.88 -17.83
C ILE A 91 2.05 -5.77 -19.36
N ALA A 92 2.29 -4.59 -19.93
CA ALA A 92 2.59 -4.45 -21.34
C ALA A 92 4.06 -4.80 -21.59
N ALA A 93 4.31 -5.90 -22.29
CA ALA A 93 5.67 -6.36 -22.63
C ALA A 93 6.35 -5.43 -23.65
N ARG A 94 5.55 -4.72 -24.45
CA ARG A 94 5.95 -3.62 -25.35
C ARG A 94 4.73 -2.78 -25.70
N TRP A 95 4.96 -1.57 -26.19
CA TRP A 95 3.93 -0.69 -26.72
C TRP A 95 4.41 0.05 -27.97
N GLU A 96 3.47 0.60 -28.72
CA GLU A 96 3.69 1.44 -29.90
C GLU A 96 2.91 2.75 -29.73
N SER A 97 3.55 3.87 -30.08
CA SER A 97 2.86 5.16 -30.27
C SER A 97 2.66 5.37 -31.76
N LEU A 98 1.42 5.61 -32.17
CA LEU A 98 0.95 5.71 -33.53
C LEU A 98 0.19 7.03 -33.70
N ASP A 99 -0.09 7.43 -34.95
CA ASP A 99 -0.92 8.60 -35.27
C ASP A 99 -0.46 9.89 -34.55
N ASN A 100 0.86 10.13 -34.54
CA ASN A 100 1.53 11.24 -33.85
C ASN A 100 1.24 11.31 -32.32
N GLY A 101 0.98 10.18 -31.68
CA GLY A 101 0.64 10.10 -30.24
C GLY A 101 -0.85 10.10 -29.94
N ALA A 102 -1.72 10.12 -30.96
CA ALA A 102 -3.16 9.96 -30.75
C ALA A 102 -3.57 8.50 -30.46
N THR A 103 -2.73 7.53 -30.82
CA THR A 103 -3.04 6.09 -30.68
C THR A 103 -1.91 5.36 -29.97
N TYR A 104 -2.22 4.67 -28.88
CA TYR A 104 -1.28 3.83 -28.12
C TYR A 104 -1.71 2.37 -28.16
N ARG A 105 -0.84 1.49 -28.66
CA ARG A 105 -1.10 0.05 -28.75
C ARG A 105 -0.20 -0.72 -27.80
N PHE A 106 -0.79 -1.45 -26.86
CA PHE A 106 -0.09 -2.25 -25.86
C PHE A 106 -0.18 -3.74 -26.18
N TYR A 107 0.95 -4.43 -26.06
CA TYR A 107 1.07 -5.86 -26.27
C TYR A 107 1.37 -6.51 -24.92
N LEU A 108 0.38 -7.23 -24.38
CA LEU A 108 0.38 -7.70 -23.00
C LEU A 108 1.24 -8.95 -22.82
N ARG A 109 1.87 -9.09 -21.65
CA ARG A 109 2.54 -10.32 -21.22
C ARG A 109 1.52 -11.47 -21.19
N LYS A 110 1.98 -12.65 -21.60
CA LYS A 110 1.20 -13.90 -21.54
C LYS A 110 1.43 -14.57 -20.18
N ASN A 111 0.50 -15.45 -19.80
CA ASN A 111 0.56 -16.29 -18.60
C ASN A 111 0.57 -15.56 -17.23
N VAL A 112 0.39 -14.23 -17.21
CA VAL A 112 0.17 -13.46 -15.97
C VAL A 112 -1.06 -13.99 -15.24
N SER A 113 -0.90 -14.26 -13.95
CA SER A 113 -1.93 -14.86 -13.10
C SER A 113 -2.43 -13.83 -12.10
N PHE A 114 -3.75 -13.77 -11.90
CA PHE A 114 -4.29 -13.07 -10.74
C PHE A 114 -3.99 -13.85 -9.46
N GLN A 115 -4.03 -13.16 -8.33
CA GLN A 115 -3.91 -13.76 -7.01
C GLN A 115 -5.07 -14.74 -6.75
N THR A 116 -4.81 -15.77 -5.94
CA THR A 116 -5.86 -16.65 -5.40
C THR A 116 -6.05 -16.31 -3.92
N THR A 117 -7.30 -16.12 -3.50
CA THR A 117 -7.69 -15.81 -2.12
C THR A 117 -8.83 -16.74 -1.68
N PRO A 118 -9.18 -16.80 -0.37
CA PRO A 118 -10.31 -17.62 0.10
C PRO A 118 -11.67 -17.29 -0.54
N TRP A 119 -11.81 -16.12 -1.15
CA TRP A 119 -13.03 -15.63 -1.81
C TRP A 119 -12.89 -15.44 -3.33
N PHE A 120 -11.72 -15.74 -3.92
CA PHE A 120 -11.49 -15.61 -5.36
C PHE A 120 -10.46 -16.62 -5.88
N THR A 121 -10.90 -17.46 -6.80
CA THR A 121 -10.02 -18.39 -7.55
C THR A 121 -10.11 -18.04 -9.04
N PRO A 122 -9.03 -17.56 -9.69
CA PRO A 122 -9.07 -17.15 -11.08
C PRO A 122 -9.20 -18.36 -12.02
N THR A 123 -10.25 -18.36 -12.85
CA THR A 123 -10.49 -19.40 -13.88
C THR A 123 -9.67 -19.20 -15.16
N ARG A 124 -9.01 -18.04 -15.31
CA ARG A 124 -8.19 -17.69 -16.46
C ARG A 124 -7.02 -16.77 -16.09
N LYS A 125 -6.07 -16.64 -17.00
CA LYS A 125 -4.97 -15.66 -16.96
C LYS A 125 -5.47 -14.27 -17.42
N LEU A 126 -4.68 -13.24 -17.15
CA LEU A 126 -4.92 -11.87 -17.61
C LEU A 126 -5.01 -11.81 -19.15
N THR A 127 -5.91 -10.98 -19.66
CA THR A 127 -6.13 -10.69 -21.08
C THR A 127 -6.41 -9.19 -21.29
N ALA A 128 -6.56 -8.78 -22.55
CA ALA A 128 -6.99 -7.42 -22.89
C ALA A 128 -8.34 -7.02 -22.27
N ASP A 129 -9.21 -7.99 -21.94
CA ASP A 129 -10.50 -7.75 -21.29
C ASP A 129 -10.34 -7.13 -19.89
N ASP A 130 -9.31 -7.54 -19.15
CA ASP A 130 -9.05 -7.03 -17.78
C ASP A 130 -8.53 -5.59 -17.81
N VAL A 131 -7.70 -5.27 -18.81
CA VAL A 131 -7.24 -3.90 -19.06
C VAL A 131 -8.44 -3.03 -19.43
N ILE A 132 -9.25 -3.45 -20.41
CA ILE A 132 -10.44 -2.70 -20.85
C ILE A 132 -11.38 -2.46 -19.66
N PHE A 133 -11.71 -3.50 -18.88
CA PHE A 133 -12.53 -3.37 -17.68
C PHE A 133 -11.97 -2.33 -16.69
N SER A 134 -10.66 -2.42 -16.38
CA SER A 134 -10.01 -1.56 -15.38
C SER A 134 -10.05 -0.08 -15.78
N PHE A 135 -9.93 0.24 -17.07
CA PHE A 135 -9.97 1.60 -17.56
C PHE A 135 -11.40 2.10 -17.86
N GLU A 136 -12.24 1.31 -18.53
CA GLU A 136 -13.63 1.68 -18.84
C GLU A 136 -14.46 1.94 -17.58
N ARG A 137 -14.16 1.25 -16.48
CA ARG A 137 -14.77 1.53 -15.17
C ARG A 137 -14.71 3.03 -14.82
N MET A 138 -13.64 3.74 -15.20
CA MET A 138 -13.42 5.12 -14.78
C MET A 138 -14.24 6.11 -15.61
N PHE A 139 -14.33 5.94 -16.93
CA PHE A 139 -14.91 6.93 -17.85
C PHE A 139 -16.24 6.51 -18.51
N SER A 140 -16.60 5.22 -18.51
CA SER A 140 -17.83 4.73 -19.13
C SER A 140 -18.95 4.63 -18.09
N ALA A 141 -19.91 5.55 -18.14
CA ALA A 141 -21.11 5.51 -17.28
C ALA A 141 -21.94 4.21 -17.44
N ASN A 142 -21.77 3.50 -18.57
CA ASN A 142 -22.43 2.22 -18.84
C ASN A 142 -21.69 1.01 -18.22
N ASN A 143 -20.46 1.18 -17.71
CA ASN A 143 -19.76 0.11 -17.03
C ASN A 143 -20.41 -0.13 -15.65
N PRO A 144 -20.82 -1.38 -15.31
CA PRO A 144 -21.55 -1.65 -14.07
C PRO A 144 -20.75 -1.34 -12.78
N TYR A 145 -19.43 -1.24 -12.87
CA TYR A 145 -18.56 -0.85 -11.75
C TYR A 145 -18.23 0.65 -11.71
N ASN A 146 -18.70 1.46 -12.68
CA ASN A 146 -18.42 2.90 -12.70
C ASN A 146 -18.91 3.60 -11.44
N GLN A 147 -20.17 3.38 -11.06
CA GLN A 147 -20.78 3.98 -9.86
C GLN A 147 -20.44 3.26 -8.55
N VAL A 148 -19.76 2.10 -8.59
CA VAL A 148 -19.38 1.34 -7.39
C VAL A 148 -18.34 2.13 -6.59
N ASN A 149 -18.65 2.34 -5.31
CA ASN A 149 -17.92 3.22 -4.36
C ASN A 149 -18.01 4.72 -4.71
N GLY A 150 -19.09 5.16 -5.36
CA GLY A 150 -19.42 6.58 -5.52
C GLY A 150 -18.93 7.23 -6.82
N GLY A 151 -18.31 6.46 -7.72
CA GLY A 151 -18.02 6.87 -9.10
C GLY A 151 -17.11 8.08 -9.27
N LYS A 152 -16.17 8.28 -8.34
CA LYS A 152 -15.13 9.31 -8.41
C LYS A 152 -13.76 8.63 -8.48
N TYR A 153 -12.88 9.14 -9.33
CA TYR A 153 -11.57 8.58 -9.62
C TYR A 153 -10.53 9.70 -9.54
N PRO A 154 -10.22 10.23 -8.34
CA PRO A 154 -9.75 11.61 -8.16
C PRO A 154 -8.52 12.01 -8.98
N TYR A 155 -7.56 11.09 -9.12
CA TYR A 155 -6.35 11.31 -9.93
C TYR A 155 -6.67 11.37 -11.43
N PHE A 156 -7.55 10.50 -11.92
CA PHE A 156 -7.95 10.46 -13.33
C PHE A 156 -8.87 11.63 -13.71
N ASP A 157 -9.74 12.02 -12.77
CA ASP A 157 -10.60 13.21 -12.87
C ASP A 157 -9.73 14.49 -12.96
N SER A 158 -8.69 14.62 -12.11
CA SER A 158 -7.79 15.79 -12.11
C SER A 158 -6.92 15.93 -13.36
N LEU A 159 -6.65 14.83 -14.07
CA LEU A 159 -5.92 14.82 -15.34
C LEU A 159 -6.85 14.95 -16.56
N SER A 160 -8.17 15.01 -16.36
CA SER A 160 -9.17 14.88 -17.41
C SER A 160 -8.91 13.68 -18.33
N LEU A 161 -8.36 12.57 -17.80
CA LEU A 161 -7.97 11.42 -18.64
C LEU A 161 -9.21 10.76 -19.26
N ALA A 162 -10.30 10.70 -18.49
CA ALA A 162 -11.60 10.23 -18.96
C ALA A 162 -12.08 11.01 -20.19
N ASP A 163 -11.95 12.34 -20.18
CA ASP A 163 -12.32 13.19 -21.31
C ASP A 163 -11.39 13.03 -22.51
N ASN A 164 -10.12 12.68 -22.30
CA ASN A 164 -9.15 12.52 -23.38
C ASN A 164 -9.20 11.15 -24.06
N ILE A 165 -9.71 10.10 -23.40
CA ILE A 165 -9.89 8.77 -24.02
C ILE A 165 -11.09 8.80 -24.99
N LYS A 166 -10.83 8.56 -26.28
CA LYS A 166 -11.86 8.43 -27.31
C LYS A 166 -12.44 7.01 -27.38
N SER A 167 -11.60 5.99 -27.27
CA SER A 167 -12.01 4.59 -27.19
C SER A 167 -10.88 3.68 -26.73
N ILE A 168 -11.19 2.59 -26.04
CA ILE A 168 -10.26 1.48 -25.82
C ILE A 168 -10.77 0.27 -26.61
N LYS A 169 -9.91 -0.35 -27.42
CA LYS A 169 -10.28 -1.44 -28.33
C LYS A 169 -9.51 -2.71 -28.03
N LYS A 170 -10.21 -3.84 -28.00
CA LYS A 170 -9.60 -5.17 -28.03
C LYS A 170 -9.21 -5.51 -29.45
N LEU A 171 -7.91 -5.46 -29.77
CA LEU A 171 -7.40 -5.93 -31.07
C LEU A 171 -7.10 -7.43 -31.07
N GLY A 172 -6.93 -8.02 -29.89
CA GLY A 172 -6.73 -9.45 -29.71
C GLY A 172 -6.71 -9.84 -28.24
N LYS A 173 -6.51 -11.12 -27.93
CA LYS A 173 -6.51 -11.63 -26.54
C LYS A 173 -5.44 -10.95 -25.65
N TYR A 174 -4.32 -10.52 -26.24
CA TYR A 174 -3.20 -9.87 -25.55
C TYR A 174 -2.80 -8.55 -26.22
N THR A 175 -3.73 -7.89 -26.91
CA THR A 175 -3.46 -6.61 -27.59
C THR A 175 -4.63 -5.67 -27.38
N VAL A 176 -4.33 -4.50 -26.80
CA VAL A 176 -5.30 -3.44 -26.50
C VAL A 176 -4.81 -2.12 -27.08
N GLU A 177 -5.72 -1.33 -27.63
CA GLU A 177 -5.40 -0.04 -28.27
C GLU A 177 -6.24 1.07 -27.66
N PHE A 178 -5.55 2.10 -27.14
CA PHE A 178 -6.14 3.33 -26.63
C PHE A 178 -6.09 4.35 -27.76
N ASN A 179 -7.24 4.87 -28.16
CA ASN A 179 -7.36 6.01 -29.07
C ASN A 179 -7.70 7.22 -28.21
N LEU A 180 -6.96 8.31 -28.33
CA LEU A 180 -7.20 9.58 -27.65
C LEU A 180 -7.94 10.57 -28.55
N LYS A 181 -8.47 11.64 -27.96
CA LYS A 181 -8.86 12.83 -28.70
C LYS A 181 -7.58 13.60 -29.07
N ILE A 182 -7.49 14.05 -30.32
CA ILE A 182 -6.47 15.01 -30.73
C ILE A 182 -6.96 16.39 -30.26
N SER A 183 -6.11 17.11 -29.54
CA SER A 183 -6.32 18.51 -29.14
C SER A 183 -5.97 19.48 -30.26
#